data_AF-A0A7W0G039-F1
#
_entry.id   AF-A0A7W0G039-F1
#
_cell.length_a   1.000
_cell.length_b   1.000
_cell.length_c   1.000
_cell.angle_alpha   90.00
_cell.angle_beta   90.00
_cell.angle_gamma   90.00
#
_symmetry.space_group_name_H-M   'P 1'
#
loop_
_entity.id
_entity.type
_entity.pdbx_description
1 polymer ?
#
loop_
_entity_poly.entity_id
_entity_poly.type
_entity_poly.pdbx_seq_one_letter_code
_entity_poly.pdbx_strand_id
1 'polypeptide(L)' 'MKGYAESAGLSHVHLHQTRHTYARIVAEETGSFLEAQEALDHENAATTRVYVQRITIKADRHGGKVAARIRRGAAMRE' A
#
# COMPACT_ATOMS: atom_id res chain seq x y z
N MET A 1 21.13 -5.95 12.61
CA MET A 1 19.83 -5.40 13.07
C MET A 1 19.86 -5.02 14.54
N LYS A 2 20.14 -5.96 15.48
CA LYS A 2 20.23 -5.64 16.93
C LYS A 2 21.19 -4.51 17.27
N GLY A 3 22.41 -4.49 16.69
CA GLY A 3 23.36 -3.39 16.91
C GLY A 3 22.89 -2.03 16.41
N TYR A 4 22.20 -1.98 15.26
CA TYR A 4 21.57 -0.74 14.77
C TYR A 4 20.39 -0.29 15.64
N ALA A 5 19.60 -1.25 16.14
CA ALA A 5 18.51 -0.97 17.06
C ALA A 5 19.04 -0.40 18.38
N GLU A 6 20.10 -1.00 18.93
CA GLU A 6 20.76 -0.54 20.15
C GLU A 6 21.34 0.88 19.99
N SER A 7 22.04 1.16 18.89
CA SER A 7 22.54 2.52 18.60
C SER A 7 21.42 3.55 18.44
N ALA A 8 20.23 3.11 18.05
CA ALA A 8 19.03 3.95 17.93
C ALA A 8 18.21 4.03 19.23
N GLY A 9 18.68 3.43 20.33
CA GLY A 9 17.96 3.40 21.62
C GLY A 9 16.70 2.52 21.62
N LEU A 10 16.57 1.60 20.66
CA LEU A 10 15.42 0.70 20.54
C LEU A 10 15.68 -0.60 21.30
N SER A 11 14.79 -0.94 22.23
CA SER A 11 14.76 -2.22 22.94
C SER A 11 13.70 -3.16 22.36
N HIS A 12 13.83 -4.47 22.59
CA HIS A 12 12.87 -5.51 22.17
C HIS A 12 12.57 -5.55 20.66
N VAL A 13 13.60 -5.40 19.83
CA VAL A 13 13.46 -5.45 18.37
C VAL A 13 13.53 -6.89 17.84
N HIS A 14 12.51 -7.28 17.10
CA HIS A 14 12.42 -8.55 16.36
C HIS A 14 12.46 -8.30 14.86
N LEU A 15 13.13 -9.18 14.11
CA LEU A 15 13.25 -9.06 12.64
C LEU A 15 11.88 -8.99 11.93
N HIS A 16 10.86 -9.63 12.49
CA HIS A 16 9.52 -9.55 11.91
C HIS A 16 8.92 -8.14 12.00
N GLN A 17 9.26 -7.34 13.01
CA GLN A 17 8.78 -5.95 13.14
C GLN A 17 9.29 -5.06 12.02
N THR A 18 10.50 -5.30 11.49
CA THR A 18 10.96 -4.57 10.29
C THR A 18 10.13 -4.92 9.06
N ARG A 19 9.66 -6.17 8.95
CA ARG A 19 8.72 -6.56 7.88
C ARG A 19 7.40 -5.82 8.02
N HIS A 20 6.88 -5.68 9.25
CA HIS A 20 5.70 -4.85 9.50
C HIS A 20 5.92 -3.38 9.14
N THR A 21 7.06 -2.82 9.53
CA THR A 21 7.39 -1.41 9.28
C THR A 21 7.52 -1.13 7.78
N TYR A 22 8.21 -2.01 7.05
CA TYR A 22 8.34 -1.91 5.60
C TYR A 22 6.99 -1.95 4.88
N ALA A 23 6.15 -2.92 5.20
CA ALA A 23 4.81 -3.06 4.63
C ALA A 23 3.97 -1.78 4.81
N ARG A 24 4.05 -1.20 6.01
CA ARG A 24 3.33 0.01 6.37
C ARG A 24 3.79 1.21 5.56
N ILE A 25 5.10 1.42 5.44
CA ILE A 25 5.69 2.50 4.63
C ILE A 25 5.23 2.37 3.18
N VAL A 26 5.34 1.18 2.58
CA VAL A 26 4.91 0.98 1.18
C VAL A 26 3.44 1.32 1.00
N ALA A 27 2.56 0.87 1.91
CA ALA A 27 1.13 1.16 1.79
C ALA A 27 0.78 2.64 2.01
N GLU A 28 1.47 3.32 2.92
CA GLU A 28 1.27 4.75 3.20
C GLU A 28 1.76 5.62 2.04
N GLU A 29 2.94 5.35 1.48
CA GLU A 29 3.51 6.08 0.35
C GLU A 29 2.73 5.87 -0.96
N THR A 30 2.28 4.64 -1.21
CA THR A 30 1.57 4.31 -2.47
C THR A 30 0.06 4.52 -2.40
N GLY A 31 -0.49 4.58 -1.18
CA GLY A 31 -1.93 4.46 -0.94
C GLY A 31 -2.52 3.14 -1.42
N SER A 32 -1.70 2.10 -1.63
CA SER A 32 -2.09 0.86 -2.30
C SER A 32 -1.72 -0.37 -1.47
N PHE A 33 -2.75 -0.99 -0.91
CA PHE A 33 -2.65 -2.29 -0.24
C PHE A 33 -2.02 -3.39 -1.11
N LEU A 34 -2.34 -3.40 -2.41
CA LEU A 34 -1.84 -4.41 -3.34
C LEU A 34 -0.34 -4.25 -3.60
N GLU A 35 0.16 -3.01 -3.65
CA GLU A 35 1.59 -2.76 -3.84
C GLU A 35 2.38 -3.21 -2.60
N ALA A 36 1.81 -3.05 -1.39
CA ALA A 36 2.39 -3.64 -0.18
C ALA A 36 2.33 -5.18 -0.14
N GLN A 37 1.29 -5.80 -0.71
CA GLN A 37 1.18 -7.25 -0.82
C GLN A 37 2.26 -7.83 -1.74
N GLU A 38 2.43 -7.22 -2.91
CA GLU A 38 3.46 -7.58 -3.89
C GLU A 38 4.87 -7.41 -3.32
N ALA A 39 5.12 -6.27 -2.65
CA ALA A 39 6.40 -5.99 -2.00
C ALA A 39 6.79 -6.99 -0.90
N LEU A 40 5.82 -7.71 -0.33
CA LEU A 40 6.02 -8.73 0.71
C LEU A 40 6.00 -10.16 0.17
N ASP A 41 5.74 -10.33 -1.13
CA ASP A 41 5.52 -11.61 -1.80
C ASP A 41 4.46 -12.47 -1.09
N HIS A 42 3.34 -11.83 -0.73
CA HIS A 42 2.23 -12.51 -0.07
C HIS A 42 1.24 -13.08 -1.07
N GLU A 43 1.12 -14.40 -1.08
CA GLU A 43 0.09 -15.11 -1.84
C GLU A 43 -1.32 -14.83 -1.29
N ASN A 44 -1.45 -14.64 0.03
CA ASN A 44 -2.73 -14.38 0.70
C ASN A 44 -2.89 -12.93 1.14
N ALA A 45 -3.88 -12.24 0.58
CA ALA A 45 -4.25 -10.87 0.94
C ALA A 45 -4.68 -10.72 2.41
N ALA A 46 -5.27 -11.74 3.04
CA ALA A 46 -5.61 -11.69 4.46
C ALA A 46 -4.38 -11.45 5.34
N THR A 47 -3.23 -12.01 4.96
CA THR A 47 -1.95 -11.84 5.66
C THR A 47 -1.47 -10.40 5.56
N THR A 48 -1.56 -9.77 4.38
CA THR A 48 -1.18 -8.36 4.19
C THR A 48 -2.06 -7.41 5.00
N ARG A 49 -3.36 -7.73 5.22
CA ARG A 49 -4.29 -6.84 5.94
C ARG A 49 -3.86 -6.57 7.38
N VAL A 50 -3.15 -7.50 8.02
CA VAL A 50 -2.62 -7.33 9.38
C VAL A 50 -1.58 -6.20 9.45
N TYR A 51 -0.95 -5.86 8.32
CA TYR A 51 0.16 -4.90 8.25
C TYR A 51 -0.29 -3.45 7.98
N VAL A 52 -1.52 -3.25 7.51
CA VAL A 52 -2.09 -1.93 7.20
C VAL A 52 -3.26 -1.63 8.13
N GLN A 53 -3.09 -0.66 9.02
CA GLN A 53 -4.14 -0.24 9.96
C GLN A 53 -5.34 0.44 9.28
N ARG A 54 -5.16 0.98 8.07
CA ARG A 54 -6.25 1.54 7.26
C ARG A 54 -6.06 1.06 5.82
N ILE A 55 -7.10 0.48 5.24
CA ILE A 55 -7.16 0.35 3.78
C ILE A 55 -7.35 1.77 3.26
N THR A 56 -6.24 2.43 2.93
CA THR A 56 -6.27 3.74 2.28
C THR A 56 -7.02 3.56 0.96
N ILE A 57 -8.07 4.38 0.77
CA ILE A 57 -8.76 4.43 -0.51
C ILE A 57 -7.75 5.01 -1.49
N LYS A 58 -7.22 4.16 -2.38
CA LYS A 58 -6.33 4.58 -3.45
C LYS A 58 -6.97 5.75 -4.19
N ALA A 59 -6.25 6.86 -4.35
CA ALA A 59 -6.71 7.96 -5.18
C ALA A 59 -7.04 7.43 -6.58
N ASP A 60 -8.21 7.79 -7.09
CA ASP A 60 -8.71 7.28 -8.36
C ASP A 60 -7.78 7.68 -9.53
N ARG A 61 -6.92 6.73 -9.93
CA ARG A 61 -5.90 6.95 -10.98
C ARG A 61 -6.51 7.08 -12.39
N HIS A 62 -7.73 6.59 -12.62
CA HIS A 62 -8.25 6.40 -13.97
C HIS A 62 -9.66 6.94 -14.21
N GLY A 63 -10.48 7.13 -13.18
CA GLY A 63 -11.89 7.50 -13.35
C GLY A 63 -12.07 8.86 -14.01
N GLY A 64 -11.15 9.81 -13.85
CA GLY A 64 -11.13 11.04 -14.64
C GLY A 64 -11.04 10.78 -16.15
N LYS A 65 -10.17 9.84 -16.57
CA LYS A 65 -10.00 9.44 -17.98
C LYS A 65 -11.20 8.65 -18.49
N VAL A 66 -11.75 7.76 -17.66
CA VAL A 66 -12.95 6.97 -17.99
C VAL A 66 -14.16 7.89 -18.17
N ALA A 67 -14.39 8.80 -17.23
CA ALA A 67 -15.49 9.77 -17.29
C ALA A 67 -15.38 10.67 -18.52
N ALA A 68 -14.17 11.12 -18.89
CA ALA A 68 -13.94 11.89 -20.10
C ALA A 68 -14.21 11.08 -21.39
N ARG A 69 -13.99 9.77 -21.39
CA ARG A 69 -14.32 8.89 -22.51
C ARG A 69 -15.83 8.67 -22.64
N ILE A 70 -16.51 8.46 -21.52
CA ILE A 70 -17.98 8.32 -21.49
C ILE A 70 -18.65 9.60 -22.02
N ARG A 71 -18.24 10.78 -21.55
CA ARG A 71 -18.78 12.07 -22.03
C ARG A 71 -18.59 12.27 -23.53
N ARG A 72 -17.41 11.95 -24.08
CA ARG A 72 -17.16 12.01 -25.53
C ARG A 72 -18.03 11.04 -26.33
N GLY A 73 -18.25 9.83 -25.81
CA GLY A 73 -19.12 8.85 -26.46
C GLY A 73 -20.60 9.26 -26.48
N ALA A 74 -21.04 10.04 -25.49
CA ALA A 74 -22.40 10.59 -25.45
C ALA A 74 -22.59 11.73 -26.48
N ALA A 75 -21.62 12.65 -26.56
CA ALA A 75 -21.67 13.80 -27.48
C ALA A 75 -21.58 13.43 -28.99
N MET A 76 -21.12 12.22 -29.32
CA MET A 76 -21.06 11.72 -30.71
C MET A 76 -22.34 11.00 -31.16
N ARG A 77 -23.33 10.87 -30.27
CA ARG A 77 -24.64 10.22 -30.54
C ARG A 77 -25.80 11.20 -30.67
N GLU A 78 -25.54 12.49 -30.51
CA GLU A 78 -26.44 13.62 -30.81
C GLU A 78 -26.07 14.23 -32.17
#